data_AF-A0ABD4T5A2-F1
#
_entry.id   AF-A0ABD4T5A2-F1
#
_cell.length_a   1.000
_cell.length_b   1.000
_cell.length_c   1.000
_cell.angle_alpha   90.00
_cell.angle_beta   90.00
_cell.angle_gamma   90.00
#
_symmetry.space_group_name_H-M   'P 1'
#
loop_
_entity.id
_entity.type
_entity.pdbx_description
1 polymer ?
#
loop_
_entity_poly.entity_id
_entity_poly.type
_entity_poly.pdbx_seq_one_letter_code
_entity_poly.pdbx_strand_id
1 'polypeptide(L)'
;MQPIGYIILQHGVRFDHPAKAFQRWIERIPHIYNFEVTPGQEATVLPTSQDPNRLARLKHYQSLMPMAQESRKPIFHLKPADGAMGSHLYAVRDVYQDFKKLAQEIAHRTELRVPQSQPTLEPEMH
;
A
#
# COMPACT_ATOMS: atom_id res chain seq x y z
N MET A 1 22.78 -4.65 -1.58
CA MET A 1 21.33 -4.94 -1.59
C MET A 1 20.77 -4.46 -2.93
N GLN A 2 19.82 -5.18 -3.53
CA GLN A 2 19.15 -4.75 -4.77
C GLN A 2 17.72 -4.28 -4.43
N PRO A 3 17.32 -3.07 -4.84
CA PRO A 3 15.95 -2.59 -4.62
C PRO A 3 14.99 -3.30 -5.59
N ILE A 4 13.84 -3.74 -5.08
CA ILE A 4 12.83 -4.49 -5.86
C ILE A 4 11.70 -3.61 -6.39
N GLY A 5 11.67 -2.33 -5.99
CA GLY A 5 10.64 -1.37 -6.37
C GLY A 5 10.35 -0.35 -5.28
N TYR A 6 9.25 0.37 -5.44
CA TYR A 6 8.79 1.40 -4.50
C TYR A 6 7.28 1.29 -4.23
N ILE A 7 6.83 1.90 -3.13
CA ILE A 7 5.42 1.99 -2.73
C ILE A 7 5.02 3.47 -2.67
N ILE A 8 3.80 3.77 -3.08
CA ILE A 8 3.20 5.10 -2.90
C ILE A 8 2.16 5.00 -1.80
N LEU A 9 2.38 5.69 -0.68
CA LEU A 9 1.37 5.90 0.34
C LEU A 9 0.62 7.20 0.02
N GLN A 10 -0.66 7.10 -0.28
CA GLN A 10 -1.49 8.28 -0.53
C GLN A 10 -1.60 9.12 0.75
N HIS A 11 -1.39 10.43 0.64
CA HIS A 11 -1.71 11.35 1.73
C HIS A 11 -3.20 11.70 1.68
N GLY A 12 -3.91 11.61 2.81
CA GLY A 12 -5.32 11.99 2.85
C GLY A 12 -5.45 13.50 2.87
N VAL A 13 -5.58 14.12 1.70
CA VAL A 13 -5.66 15.57 1.58
C VAL A 13 -7.09 16.04 1.88
N ARG A 14 -7.25 16.92 2.86
CA ARG A 14 -8.55 17.48 3.27
C ARG A 14 -8.90 18.84 2.67
N PHE A 15 -8.07 19.41 1.79
CA PHE A 15 -8.24 20.79 1.33
C PHE A 15 -8.06 20.96 -0.17
N ASP A 16 -8.64 22.03 -0.71
CA ASP A 16 -9.07 22.17 -2.10
C ASP A 16 -7.96 22.36 -3.16
N HIS A 17 -6.67 22.35 -2.78
CA HIS A 17 -5.55 22.60 -3.70
C HIS A 17 -4.18 21.87 -3.51
N PRO A 18 -3.93 20.91 -2.59
CA PRO A 18 -2.66 20.15 -2.54
C PRO A 18 -2.59 18.90 -3.45
N ALA A 19 -3.71 18.43 -4.01
CA ALA A 19 -3.74 17.23 -4.84
C ALA A 19 -2.81 17.33 -6.07
N LYS A 20 -2.71 18.52 -6.70
CA LYS A 20 -1.88 18.72 -7.90
C LYS A 20 -0.38 18.67 -7.59
N ALA A 21 0.07 19.25 -6.48
CA ALA A 21 1.49 19.22 -6.10
C ALA A 21 1.91 17.78 -5.76
N PHE A 22 1.11 17.07 -4.99
CA PHE A 22 1.35 15.66 -4.67
C PHE A 22 1.34 14.78 -5.92
N GLN A 23 0.39 15.00 -6.83
CA GLN A 23 0.32 14.30 -8.10
C GLN A 23 1.57 14.53 -8.97
N ARG A 24 2.06 15.77 -9.07
CA ARG A 24 3.33 16.08 -9.77
C ARG A 24 4.52 15.34 -9.18
N TRP A 25 4.55 15.15 -7.86
CA TRP A 25 5.59 14.36 -7.20
C TRP A 25 5.47 12.88 -7.56
N ILE A 26 4.25 12.31 -7.51
CA ILE A 26 3.98 10.92 -7.90
C ILE A 26 4.44 10.62 -9.34
N GLU A 27 4.18 11.54 -10.26
CA GLU A 27 4.53 11.41 -11.69
C GLU A 27 6.05 11.40 -11.93
N ARG A 28 6.83 11.94 -10.99
CA ARG A 28 8.30 11.97 -11.08
C ARG A 28 8.97 10.73 -10.51
N ILE A 29 8.27 9.93 -9.69
CA ILE A 29 8.85 8.78 -8.99
C ILE A 29 9.50 7.77 -9.97
N PRO A 30 8.85 7.34 -11.08
CA PRO A 30 9.46 6.38 -12.01
C PRO A 30 10.82 6.84 -12.52
N HIS A 31 10.91 8.12 -12.91
CA HIS A 31 12.15 8.72 -13.41
C HIS A 31 13.23 8.75 -12.32
N ILE A 32 12.91 9.25 -11.12
CA ILE A 32 13.87 9.37 -10.02
C ILE A 32 14.36 7.98 -9.58
N TYR A 33 13.47 7.00 -9.49
CA TYR A 33 13.85 5.63 -9.14
C TYR A 33 14.84 5.05 -10.15
N ASN A 34 14.54 5.16 -11.45
CA ASN A 34 15.42 4.63 -12.49
C ASN A 34 16.78 5.33 -12.54
N PHE A 35 16.83 6.64 -12.29
CA PHE A 35 18.07 7.42 -12.41
C PHE A 35 18.94 7.38 -11.14
N GLU A 36 18.33 7.47 -9.96
CA GLU A 36 19.05 7.61 -8.68
C GLU A 36 19.16 6.28 -7.91
N VAL A 37 18.21 5.37 -8.06
CA VAL A 37 18.13 4.13 -7.27
C VAL A 37 18.63 2.91 -8.06
N THR A 38 18.36 2.85 -9.36
CA THR A 38 18.80 1.75 -10.25
C THR A 38 19.58 2.27 -11.48
N PRO A 39 20.67 3.03 -11.29
CA PRO A 39 21.44 3.59 -12.39
C PRO A 39 22.00 2.48 -13.31
N GLY A 40 21.94 2.70 -14.62
CA GLY A 40 22.48 1.78 -15.62
C GLY A 40 21.58 0.61 -16.00
N GLN A 41 20.39 0.47 -15.41
CA GLN A 41 19.36 -0.41 -15.94
C GLN A 41 18.61 0.31 -17.06
N GLU A 42 18.64 -0.25 -18.27
CA GLU A 42 17.80 0.24 -19.37
C GLU A 42 16.33 0.05 -19.00
N ALA A 43 15.68 1.14 -18.63
CA ALA A 43 14.28 1.13 -18.25
C ALA A 43 13.53 2.19 -19.06
N THR A 44 12.46 1.77 -19.74
CA THR A 44 11.49 2.72 -20.29
C THR A 44 10.76 3.40 -19.14
N VAL A 45 10.87 4.72 -19.05
CA VAL A 45 10.14 5.50 -18.04
C VAL A 45 8.66 5.53 -18.44
N LEU A 46 7.86 4.70 -17.80
CA LEU A 46 6.41 4.65 -17.95
C LEU A 46 5.71 5.55 -16.91
N PRO A 47 4.46 5.96 -17.15
CA PRO A 47 3.65 6.60 -16.13
C PRO A 47 3.55 5.72 -14.88
N THR A 48 3.48 6.33 -13.69
CA THR A 48 3.40 5.64 -12.41
C THR A 48 2.26 4.62 -12.32
N SER A 49 1.20 4.75 -13.15
CA SER A 49 0.11 3.78 -13.26
C SER A 49 0.54 2.42 -13.83
N GLN A 50 1.55 2.43 -14.71
CA GLN A 50 2.03 1.32 -15.54
C GLN A 50 3.50 0.96 -15.25
N ASP A 51 4.17 1.69 -14.36
CA ASP A 51 5.57 1.44 -14.02
C ASP A 51 5.75 0.05 -13.37
N PRO A 52 6.55 -0.85 -13.96
CA PRO A 52 6.83 -2.17 -13.39
C PRO A 52 7.56 -2.09 -12.05
N ASN A 53 8.26 -1.00 -11.72
CA ASN A 53 8.94 -0.85 -10.43
C ASN A 53 8.00 -0.44 -9.29
N ARG A 54 6.72 -0.12 -9.57
CA ARG A 54 5.75 0.20 -8.51
C ARG A 54 5.13 -1.07 -7.92
N LEU A 55 5.45 -1.35 -6.66
CA LEU A 55 4.93 -2.49 -5.90
C LEU A 55 3.45 -2.31 -5.50
N ALA A 56 3.09 -1.12 -5.01
CA ALA A 56 1.73 -0.80 -4.63
C ALA A 56 1.47 0.70 -4.58
N ARG A 57 0.19 1.05 -4.62
CA ARG A 57 -0.33 2.36 -4.22
C ARG A 57 -1.35 2.15 -3.10
N LEU A 58 -0.94 2.44 -1.88
CA LEU A 58 -1.75 2.26 -0.67
C LEU A 58 -2.57 3.50 -0.37
N LYS A 59 -3.80 3.32 0.08
CA LYS A 59 -4.65 4.41 0.57
C LYS A 59 -4.10 4.90 1.91
N HIS A 60 -4.48 6.11 2.33
CA HIS A 60 -4.06 6.63 3.64
C HIS A 60 -4.73 5.91 4.83
N TYR A 61 -5.76 5.09 4.58
CA TYR A 61 -6.56 4.42 5.62
C TYR A 61 -6.93 5.34 6.80
N GLN A 62 -7.36 6.56 6.45
CA GLN A 62 -7.70 7.62 7.41
C GLN A 62 -8.65 7.08 8.48
N SER A 63 -8.44 7.48 9.73
CA SER A 63 -9.12 7.02 10.96
C SER A 63 -8.92 5.55 11.37
N LEU A 64 -8.66 4.61 10.45
CA LEU A 64 -8.43 3.21 10.81
C LEU A 64 -7.08 2.99 11.51
N MET A 65 -6.02 3.68 11.06
CA MET A 65 -4.70 3.55 11.67
C MET A 65 -4.71 4.00 13.16
N PRO A 66 -5.29 5.15 13.54
CA PRO A 66 -5.49 5.49 14.95
C PRO A 66 -6.30 4.45 15.74
N MET A 67 -7.43 3.97 15.20
CA MET A 67 -8.25 2.93 15.87
C MET A 67 -7.46 1.65 16.14
N ALA A 68 -6.65 1.22 15.16
CA ALA A 68 -5.77 0.06 15.27
C ALA A 68 -4.71 0.23 16.35
N GLN A 69 -4.12 1.43 16.46
CA GLN A 69 -3.14 1.76 17.50
C GLN A 69 -3.78 1.77 18.89
N GLU A 70 -4.94 2.41 19.05
CA GLU A 70 -5.68 2.46 20.31
C GLU A 70 -6.12 1.06 20.77
N SER A 71 -6.65 0.27 19.85
CA SER A 71 -7.13 -1.09 20.12
C SER A 71 -6.00 -2.14 20.18
N ARG A 72 -4.76 -1.74 19.85
CA ARG A 72 -3.57 -2.61 19.78
C ARG A 72 -3.78 -3.85 18.89
N LYS A 73 -4.40 -3.65 17.73
CA LYS A 73 -4.73 -4.70 16.76
C LYS A 73 -4.21 -4.31 15.37
N PRO A 74 -3.92 -5.28 14.49
CA PRO A 74 -3.76 -5.00 13.07
C PRO A 74 -4.99 -4.28 12.51
N ILE A 75 -4.79 -3.36 11.55
CA ILE A 75 -5.90 -2.56 10.96
C ILE A 75 -7.01 -3.46 10.40
N PHE A 76 -6.63 -4.56 9.76
CA PHE A 76 -7.57 -5.52 9.17
C PHE A 76 -8.25 -6.45 10.21
N HIS A 77 -7.92 -6.34 11.50
CA HIS A 77 -8.59 -7.04 12.60
C HIS A 77 -9.54 -6.13 13.40
N LEU A 78 -9.72 -4.87 12.98
CA LEU A 78 -10.67 -3.98 13.63
C LEU A 78 -12.10 -4.50 13.49
N LYS A 79 -12.80 -4.57 14.62
CA LYS A 79 -14.21 -4.96 14.71
C LYS A 79 -15.09 -3.72 14.95
N PRO A 80 -16.43 -3.81 14.79
CA PRO A 80 -17.34 -2.72 15.20
C PRO A 80 -17.11 -2.24 16.64
N ALA A 81 -16.78 -3.17 17.55
CA ALA A 81 -16.46 -2.88 18.95
C ALA A 81 -15.21 -2.00 19.14
N ASP A 82 -14.35 -1.91 18.12
CA ASP A 82 -13.14 -1.08 18.09
C ASP A 82 -13.40 0.31 17.46
N GLY A 83 -14.67 0.66 17.18
CA GLY A 83 -15.07 1.93 16.57
C GLY A 83 -15.13 1.91 15.03
N ALA A 84 -14.70 0.83 14.38
CA ALA A 84 -14.78 0.66 12.93
C ALA A 84 -16.22 0.30 12.49
N MET A 85 -17.10 1.29 12.47
CA MET A 85 -18.51 1.14 12.09
C MET A 85 -18.84 1.82 10.75
N GLY A 86 -19.91 1.36 10.08
CA GLY A 86 -20.38 1.96 8.82
C GLY A 86 -19.36 1.82 7.68
N SER A 87 -18.98 2.94 7.06
CA SER A 87 -18.01 2.96 5.94
C SER A 87 -16.63 2.43 6.32
N HIS A 88 -16.26 2.43 7.60
CA HIS A 88 -15.01 1.88 8.09
C HIS A 88 -14.91 0.36 7.88
N LEU A 89 -16.03 -0.39 7.95
CA LEU A 89 -15.99 -1.84 7.75
C LEU A 89 -15.53 -2.21 6.34
N TYR A 90 -16.04 -1.51 5.31
CA TYR A 90 -15.56 -1.69 3.94
C TYR A 90 -14.08 -1.34 3.81
N ALA A 91 -13.64 -0.27 4.45
CA ALA A 91 -12.23 0.14 4.42
C ALA A 91 -11.31 -0.87 5.13
N VAL A 92 -11.73 -1.50 6.23
CA VAL A 92 -10.98 -2.57 6.93
C VAL A 92 -10.76 -3.77 6.00
N ARG A 93 -11.80 -4.17 5.25
CA ARG A 93 -11.72 -5.25 4.25
C ARG A 93 -10.75 -4.90 3.11
N ASP A 94 -10.84 -3.67 2.59
CA ASP A 94 -9.95 -3.17 1.54
C ASP A 94 -8.48 -3.17 1.98
N VAL A 95 -8.20 -2.75 3.21
CA VAL A 95 -6.84 -2.72 3.77
C VAL A 95 -6.22 -4.11 3.71
N TYR A 96 -6.95 -5.14 4.13
CA TYR A 96 -6.45 -6.51 4.09
C TYR A 96 -6.02 -6.90 2.67
N GLN A 97 -6.87 -6.62 1.67
CA GLN A 97 -6.59 -6.97 0.28
C GLN A 97 -5.41 -6.19 -0.29
N ASP A 98 -5.30 -4.90 0.02
CA ASP A 98 -4.19 -4.06 -0.43
C ASP A 98 -2.84 -4.56 0.12
N PHE A 99 -2.76 -4.86 1.41
CA PHE A 99 -1.54 -5.39 2.03
C PHE A 99 -1.26 -6.83 1.63
N LYS A 100 -2.27 -7.68 1.43
CA LYS A 100 -2.09 -9.05 0.91
C LYS A 100 -1.46 -9.03 -0.48
N LYS A 101 -1.98 -8.19 -1.38
CA LYS A 101 -1.39 -7.99 -2.73
C LYS A 101 0.04 -7.48 -2.66
N LEU A 102 0.31 -6.48 -1.82
CA LEU A 102 1.66 -5.96 -1.64
C LEU A 102 2.62 -7.04 -1.10
N ALA A 103 2.22 -7.80 -0.09
CA ALA A 103 3.03 -8.86 0.48
C ALA A 103 3.33 -9.97 -0.54
N GLN A 104 2.33 -10.35 -1.35
CA GLN A 104 2.50 -11.31 -2.45
C GLN A 104 3.45 -10.78 -3.52
N GLU A 105 3.35 -9.50 -3.89
CA GLU A 105 4.23 -8.88 -4.88
C GLU A 105 5.68 -8.83 -4.38
N ILE A 106 5.90 -8.45 -3.12
CA ILE A 106 7.23 -8.47 -2.50
C ILE A 106 7.78 -9.90 -2.49
N ALA A 107 6.97 -10.88 -2.07
CA ALA A 107 7.41 -12.27 -2.02
C ALA A 107 7.76 -12.81 -3.41
N HIS A 108 6.96 -12.48 -4.43
CA HIS A 108 7.23 -12.87 -5.81
C HIS A 108 8.57 -12.32 -6.31
N ARG A 109 8.83 -11.02 -6.12
CA ARG A 109 10.08 -10.38 -6.57
C ARG A 109 11.33 -10.77 -5.79
N THR A 110 11.14 -11.19 -4.55
CA THR A 110 12.24 -11.64 -3.68
C THR A 110 12.42 -13.15 -3.71
N GLU A 111 11.64 -13.87 -4.55
CA GLU A 111 11.61 -15.33 -4.62
C GLU A 111 11.34 -16.00 -3.26
N LEU A 112 10.72 -15.25 -2.33
CA LEU A 112 10.39 -15.73 -1.02
C LEU A 112 9.24 -16.74 -1.13
N ARG A 113 9.52 -17.98 -0.71
CA ARG A 113 8.48 -19.01 -0.62
C ARG A 113 7.53 -18.69 0.52
N VAL A 114 6.34 -18.23 0.17
CA VAL A 114 5.26 -18.02 1.15
C VAL A 114 4.61 -19.38 1.44
N PRO A 115 4.47 -19.79 2.71
CA PRO A 115 3.69 -20.95 3.07
C PRO A 115 2.26 -20.84 2.53
N GLN A 116 1.66 -21.95 2.11
CA GLN A 116 0.23 -21.94 1.79
C GLN A 116 -0.56 -21.46 3.02
N SER A 117 -1.44 -20.49 2.81
CA SER A 117 -2.13 -19.74 3.87
C SER A 117 -2.72 -20.68 4.93
N GLN A 118 -2.37 -20.46 6.20
CA GLN A 118 -3.17 -21.02 7.30
C GLN A 118 -4.48 -20.23 7.37
N PRO A 119 -5.66 -20.89 7.43
CA PRO A 119 -6.96 -20.22 7.46
C PRO A 119 -7.09 -19.19 8.59
N THR A 120 -6.35 -19.38 9.68
CA THR A 120 -6.42 -18.62 10.93
C THR A 120 -5.94 -17.16 10.82
N LEU A 121 -5.19 -16.81 9.77
CA LEU A 121 -4.68 -15.43 9.56
C LEU A 121 -5.57 -14.59 8.64
N GLU A 122 -6.61 -15.17 8.04
CA GLU A 122 -7.59 -14.38 7.31
C GLU A 122 -8.56 -13.74 8.32
N PRO A 123 -8.75 -12.41 8.26
CA PRO A 123 -9.68 -11.76 9.18
C PRO A 123 -11.07 -12.36 9.03
N GLU A 124 -11.78 -12.54 10.14
CA GLU A 124 -13.21 -12.85 10.13
C GLU A 124 -13.95 -11.66 9.49
N MET A 125 -14.25 -11.80 8.20
CA MET A 125 -14.95 -10.77 7.43
C MET A 125 -16.44 -10.78 7.85
N HIS A 126 -16.78 -10.05 8.92
CA HIS A 126 -18.17 -9.78 9.33
C HIS A 126 -18.83 -8.77 8.40
#